data_AF-A0A8C1MW23-F1
#
_entry.id   AF-A0A8C1MW23-F1
#
_cell.length_a   1.000
_cell.length_b   1.000
_cell.length_c   1.000
_cell.angle_alpha   90.00
_cell.angle_beta   90.00
_cell.angle_gamma   90.00
#
_symmetry.space_group_name_H-M   'P 1'
#
loop_
_entity.id
_entity.type
_entity.pdbx_description
1 polymer ?
#
loop_
_entity_poly.entity_id
_entity_poly.type
_entity_poly.pdbx_seq_one_letter_code
_entity_poly.pdbx_strand_id
1 'polypeptide(L)'
;LQKKWEVALRREGFHASDTSVLCSHHFNQGDFDRTGQIVRLRDGVIPSVFSFPVHLQRDHGYALPASPTALKTRLNEALARVEHLEREKKNSKAREKRSSKRSLNSTLVRQNWQFEIHVYVILTLLLNSLFII
;
A
#
# COMPACT_ATOMS: atom_id res chain seq x y z
N LEU A 1 -28.20 -17.64 -20.16
CA LEU A 1 -27.38 -18.45 -19.23
C LEU A 1 -25.88 -18.33 -19.53
N GLN A 2 -25.47 -18.46 -20.79
CA GLN A 2 -24.09 -18.32 -21.31
C GLN A 2 -23.28 -17.13 -20.74
N LYS A 3 -23.78 -15.89 -20.85
CA LYS A 3 -23.12 -14.70 -20.26
C LYS A 3 -22.85 -14.83 -18.75
N LYS A 4 -23.72 -15.52 -18.00
CA LYS A 4 -23.51 -15.75 -16.56
C LYS A 4 -22.37 -16.73 -16.30
N TRP A 5 -22.19 -17.72 -17.18
CA TRP A 5 -21.10 -18.69 -17.09
C TRP A 5 -19.75 -18.07 -17.45
N GLU A 6 -19.71 -17.19 -18.47
CA GLU A 6 -18.51 -16.42 -18.82
C GLU A 6 -18.01 -15.60 -17.62
N VAL A 7 -18.92 -14.89 -16.95
CA VAL A 7 -18.61 -14.11 -15.73
C VAL A 7 -18.15 -15.01 -14.58
N ALA A 8 -18.78 -16.18 -14.41
CA ALA A 8 -18.43 -17.11 -13.33
C ALA A 8 -17.03 -17.71 -13.49
N LEU A 9 -16.62 -17.99 -14.73
CA LEU A 9 -15.29 -18.53 -15.05
C LEU A 9 -14.16 -17.55 -14.78
N ARG A 10 -14.44 -16.23 -14.77
CA ARG A 10 -13.47 -15.16 -14.52
C ARG A 10 -12.21 -15.26 -15.40
N ARG A 11 -12.34 -15.81 -16.61
CA ARG A 11 -11.27 -15.87 -17.62
C ARG A 11 -11.34 -14.62 -18.49
N GLU A 12 -10.25 -13.88 -18.57
CA GLU A 12 -10.16 -12.67 -19.39
C GLU A 12 -10.31 -13.03 -20.87
N GLY A 13 -11.18 -12.32 -21.59
CA GLY A 13 -11.45 -12.55 -23.02
C GLY A 13 -12.16 -13.87 -23.36
N PHE A 14 -12.65 -14.61 -22.36
CA PHE A 14 -13.37 -15.86 -22.63
C PHE A 14 -14.82 -15.60 -23.03
N HIS A 15 -15.16 -16.08 -24.22
CA HIS A 15 -16.53 -16.15 -24.72
C HIS A 15 -16.93 -17.62 -24.80
N ALA A 16 -18.00 -17.97 -24.11
CA ALA A 16 -18.51 -19.33 -24.14
C ALA A 16 -19.03 -19.60 -25.55
N SER A 17 -18.60 -20.71 -26.14
CA SER A 17 -19.12 -21.23 -27.40
C SER A 17 -19.98 -22.47 -27.14
N ASP A 18 -20.79 -22.91 -28.11
CA ASP A 18 -21.63 -24.10 -28.00
C ASP A 18 -20.80 -25.39 -27.83
N THR A 19 -19.51 -25.35 -28.17
CA THR A 19 -18.55 -26.43 -27.96
C THR A 19 -17.81 -26.34 -26.63
N SER A 20 -17.99 -25.25 -25.87
CA SER A 20 -17.33 -25.06 -24.59
C SER A 20 -17.95 -25.94 -23.52
N VAL A 21 -17.17 -26.88 -23.00
CA VAL A 21 -17.60 -27.80 -21.94
C VAL A 21 -16.92 -27.48 -20.61
N LEU A 22 -17.65 -27.74 -19.51
CA LEU A 22 -17.12 -27.67 -18.15
C LEU A 22 -17.26 -29.02 -17.48
N CYS A 23 -16.23 -29.42 -16.73
CA CYS A 23 -16.25 -30.62 -15.91
C CYS A 23 -17.32 -30.51 -14.82
N SER A 24 -17.94 -31.64 -14.46
CA SER A 24 -18.99 -31.73 -13.43
C SER A 24 -18.55 -31.23 -12.05
N HIS A 25 -17.24 -31.27 -11.74
CA HIS A 25 -16.67 -30.78 -10.49
C HIS A 25 -16.86 -29.27 -10.24
N HIS A 26 -17.24 -28.49 -11.26
CA HIS A 26 -17.49 -27.06 -11.11
C HIS A 26 -18.91 -26.73 -10.61
N PHE A 27 -19.74 -27.76 -10.42
CA PHE A 27 -21.14 -27.68 -9.99
C PHE A 27 -21.32 -28.42 -8.66
N ASN A 28 -22.27 -27.96 -7.84
CA ASN A 28 -22.59 -28.65 -6.60
C ASN A 28 -23.40 -29.91 -6.90
N GLN A 29 -23.32 -30.91 -6.01
CA GLN A 29 -24.05 -32.17 -6.23
C GLN A 29 -25.58 -31.98 -6.33
N GLY A 30 -26.14 -30.97 -5.66
CA GLY A 30 -27.58 -30.65 -5.71
C GLY A 30 -28.05 -29.96 -7.00
N ASP A 31 -27.11 -29.44 -7.80
CA ASP A 31 -27.40 -28.78 -9.07
C ASP A 31 -27.74 -29.79 -10.19
N PHE A 32 -27.44 -31.07 -9.95
CA PHE A 32 -27.74 -32.16 -10.87
C PHE A 32 -29.11 -32.76 -10.57
N ASP A 33 -29.95 -32.83 -11.59
CA ASP A 33 -31.18 -33.60 -11.59
C ASP A 33 -30.87 -35.05 -12.00
N ARG A 34 -31.10 -35.97 -11.05
CA ARG A 34 -30.89 -37.42 -11.20
C ARG A 34 -32.20 -38.20 -11.29
N THR A 35 -33.33 -37.51 -11.39
CA THR A 35 -34.66 -38.12 -11.32
C THR A 35 -35.05 -38.84 -12.63
N GLY A 36 -34.28 -38.65 -13.70
CA GLY A 36 -34.50 -39.28 -15.01
C GLY A 36 -33.42 -40.29 -15.41
N GLN A 37 -33.53 -40.80 -16.64
CA GLN A 37 -32.58 -41.77 -17.22
C GLN A 37 -31.16 -41.21 -17.44
N ILE A 38 -31.04 -39.87 -17.58
CA ILE A 38 -29.75 -39.17 -17.71
C ILE A 38 -29.60 -38.14 -16.59
N VAL A 39 -28.36 -37.95 -16.12
CA VAL A 39 -28.01 -36.89 -15.18
C VAL A 39 -27.88 -35.58 -15.95
N ARG A 40 -28.69 -34.59 -15.60
CA ARG A 40 -28.72 -33.27 -16.27
C ARG A 40 -28.49 -32.14 -15.26
N LEU A 41 -27.92 -31.03 -15.69
CA LEU A 41 -27.92 -29.81 -14.88
C LEU A 41 -29.33 -29.21 -14.86
N ARG A 42 -29.77 -28.73 -13.69
CA ARG A 42 -31.03 -27.99 -13.58
C ARG A 42 -30.94 -26.68 -14.38
N ASP A 43 -32.09 -26.21 -14.85
CA ASP A 43 -32.14 -24.95 -15.59
C ASP A 43 -31.70 -23.77 -14.70
N GLY A 44 -30.95 -22.85 -15.29
CA GLY A 44 -30.46 -21.66 -14.61
C GLY A 44 -29.24 -21.84 -13.68
N VAL A 45 -28.71 -23.07 -13.51
CA VAL A 45 -27.52 -23.33 -12.68
C VAL A 45 -26.29 -22.58 -13.23
N ILE A 46 -25.50 -22.01 -12.32
CA ILE A 46 -24.26 -21.31 -12.64
C ILE A 46 -23.11 -22.05 -11.94
N PRO A 47 -22.03 -22.41 -12.66
CA PRO A 47 -20.86 -23.04 -12.03
C PRO A 47 -20.28 -22.08 -10.99
N SER A 48 -20.03 -22.58 -9.79
CA SER A 48 -19.59 -21.77 -8.65
C SER A 48 -18.37 -22.34 -7.94
N VAL A 49 -18.06 -23.62 -8.18
CA VAL A 49 -16.94 -24.31 -7.54
C VAL A 49 -15.68 -24.11 -8.38
N PHE A 50 -14.95 -23.02 -8.09
CA PHE A 50 -13.66 -22.71 -8.71
C PHE A 50 -12.59 -22.48 -7.65
N SER A 51 -11.51 -23.27 -7.71
CA SER A 51 -10.32 -23.08 -6.89
C SER A 51 -9.34 -22.14 -7.60
N PHE A 52 -9.46 -20.83 -7.36
CA PHE A 52 -8.53 -19.84 -7.91
C PHE A 52 -7.21 -19.81 -7.10
N PRO A 53 -6.04 -19.74 -7.75
CA PRO A 53 -4.76 -19.45 -7.10
C PRO A 53 -4.83 -18.18 -6.25
N VAL A 54 -4.02 -18.09 -5.19
CA VAL A 54 -4.05 -16.97 -4.21
C VAL A 54 -3.98 -15.59 -4.87
N HIS A 55 -3.19 -15.42 -5.93
CA HIS A 55 -3.05 -14.15 -6.66
C HIS A 55 -4.26 -13.81 -7.57
N LEU A 56 -5.15 -14.76 -7.83
CA LEU A 56 -6.42 -14.59 -8.56
C LEU A 56 -7.64 -14.60 -7.63
N GLN A 57 -7.45 -14.95 -6.37
CA GLN A 57 -8.45 -14.69 -5.34
C GLN A 57 -8.50 -13.18 -5.20
N ARG A 58 -9.68 -12.59 -5.42
CA ARG A 58 -9.88 -11.17 -5.16
C ARG A 58 -9.48 -10.97 -3.71
N ASP A 59 -8.40 -10.22 -3.51
CA ASP A 59 -7.90 -9.80 -2.22
C ASP A 59 -8.94 -8.81 -1.68
N HIS A 60 -10.03 -9.38 -1.20
CA HIS A 60 -11.04 -8.65 -0.49
C HIS A 60 -10.32 -8.22 0.79
N GLY A 61 -9.70 -7.04 0.79
CA GLY A 61 -9.06 -6.48 1.99
C GLY A 61 -10.03 -6.42 3.18
N TYR A 62 -11.33 -6.49 2.90
CA TYR A 62 -12.45 -6.61 3.85
C TYR A 62 -12.90 -8.05 4.15
N ALA A 63 -12.45 -9.08 3.43
CA ALA A 63 -12.76 -10.47 3.77
C ALA A 63 -12.03 -10.83 5.06
N LEU A 64 -12.84 -11.09 6.08
CA LEU A 64 -12.37 -11.59 7.35
C LEU A 64 -11.85 -13.02 7.14
N PRO A 65 -10.73 -13.39 7.74
CA PRO A 65 -10.27 -14.77 7.69
C PRO A 65 -11.33 -15.66 8.36
N ALA A 66 -11.48 -16.89 7.87
CA ALA A 66 -12.52 -17.80 8.34
C ALA A 66 -12.42 -18.20 9.83
N SER A 67 -11.32 -17.85 10.51
CA SER A 67 -11.08 -18.16 11.92
C SER A 67 -10.94 -16.89 12.77
N PRO A 68 -11.60 -16.80 13.95
CA PRO A 68 -11.45 -15.70 14.89
C PRO A 68 -10.00 -15.45 15.34
N THR A 69 -9.18 -16.50 15.46
CA THR A 69 -7.77 -16.38 15.87
C THR A 69 -6.96 -15.65 14.80
N ALA A 70 -7.15 -16.01 13.52
CA ALA A 70 -6.48 -15.36 12.41
C ALA A 70 -6.86 -13.88 12.30
N LEU A 71 -8.11 -13.53 12.63
CA LEU A 71 -8.56 -12.14 12.69
C LEU A 71 -7.85 -11.36 13.79
N LYS A 72 -7.76 -11.93 15.00
CA LYS A 72 -7.05 -11.31 16.13
C LYS A 72 -5.56 -11.10 15.82
N THR A 73 -4.91 -12.06 15.18
CA THR A 73 -3.51 -11.92 14.74
C THR A 73 -3.36 -10.76 13.76
N ARG A 74 -4.18 -10.69 12.71
CA ARG A 74 -4.16 -9.58 11.74
C ARG A 74 -4.38 -8.22 12.41
N LEU A 75 -5.28 -8.14 13.38
CA LEU A 75 -5.54 -6.91 14.14
C LEU A 75 -4.31 -6.48 14.95
N ASN A 76 -3.70 -7.41 15.69
CA ASN A 76 -2.50 -7.11 16.49
C ASN A 76 -1.32 -6.68 15.61
N GLU A 77 -1.12 -7.36 14.48
CA GLU A 77 -0.09 -6.97 13.50
C GLU A 77 -0.34 -5.57 12.92
N ALA A 78 -1.59 -5.25 12.59
CA ALA A 78 -1.97 -3.94 12.11
C ALA A 78 -1.72 -2.85 13.17
N LEU A 79 -2.08 -3.11 14.43
CA LEU A 79 -1.80 -2.20 15.54
C LEU A 79 -0.30 -1.98 15.73
N ALA A 80 0.50 -3.05 15.73
CA ALA A 80 1.96 -2.95 15.85
C ALA A 80 2.58 -2.12 14.71
N ARG A 81 2.06 -2.26 13.49
CA ARG A 81 2.48 -1.45 12.33
C ARG A 81 2.14 0.03 12.53
N VAL A 82 0.94 0.35 13.01
CA VAL A 82 0.53 1.73 13.29
C VAL A 82 1.46 2.37 14.32
N GLU A 83 1.70 1.71 15.46
CA GLU A 83 2.60 2.21 16.50
C GLU A 83 4.02 2.44 15.99
N HIS A 84 4.53 1.53 15.15
CA HIS A 84 5.83 1.67 14.51
C HIS A 84 5.91 2.93 13.65
N LEU A 85 4.93 3.09 12.75
CA LEU A 85 4.88 4.22 11.82
C LEU A 85 4.73 5.56 12.55
N GLU A 86 3.98 5.60 13.65
CA GLU A 86 3.86 6.80 14.47
C GLU A 86 5.20 7.20 15.11
N ARG A 87 5.96 6.21 15.62
CA ARG A 87 7.32 6.44 16.13
C ARG A 87 8.26 6.91 15.04
N GLU A 88 8.25 6.29 13.86
CA GLU A 88 9.07 6.72 12.73
C GLU A 88 8.74 8.14 12.26
N LYS A 89 7.45 8.47 12.15
CA LYS A 89 6.99 9.83 11.82
C LYS A 89 7.47 10.85 12.84
N LYS A 90 7.41 10.52 14.13
CA LYS A 90 7.93 11.38 15.21
C LYS A 90 9.44 11.57 15.08
N ASN A 91 10.18 10.50 14.85
CA ASN A 91 11.64 10.52 14.70
C ASN A 91 12.07 11.33 13.46
N SER A 92 11.36 11.16 12.35
CA SER A 92 11.58 11.90 11.10
C SER A 92 11.39 13.41 11.32
N LYS A 93 10.26 13.82 11.91
CA LYS A 93 10.02 15.23 12.26
C LYS A 93 11.07 15.80 13.21
N ALA A 94 11.50 15.01 14.21
CA ALA A 94 12.55 15.43 15.14
C ALA A 94 13.92 15.57 14.45
N ARG A 95 14.21 14.75 13.44
CA ARG A 95 15.43 14.85 12.62
C ARG A 95 15.41 16.11 11.77
N GLU A 96 14.30 16.40 11.11
CA GLU A 96 14.11 17.60 10.30
C GLU A 96 14.30 18.88 11.14
N LYS A 97 13.63 18.98 12.29
CA LYS A 97 13.79 20.12 13.22
C LYS A 97 15.24 20.35 13.65
N ARG A 98 15.98 19.27 13.95
CA ARG A 98 17.41 19.34 14.31
C ARG A 98 18.26 19.84 13.14
N SER A 99 17.98 19.37 11.93
CA SER A 99 18.64 19.83 10.70
C SER A 99 18.42 21.32 10.47
N SER A 100 17.16 21.79 10.56
CA SER A 100 16.82 23.22 10.40
C SER A 100 17.54 24.08 11.45
N LYS A 101 17.54 23.66 12.73
CA LYS A 101 18.22 24.40 13.79
C LYS A 101 19.74 24.46 13.58
N ARG A 102 20.36 23.37 13.12
CA ARG A 102 21.80 23.35 12.78
C ARG A 102 22.12 24.31 11.63
N SER A 103 21.28 24.36 10.61
CA SER A 103 21.42 25.30 9.49
C SER A 103 21.37 26.75 9.96
N LEU A 104 20.34 27.12 10.74
CA LEU A 104 20.19 28.47 11.30
C LEU A 104 21.37 28.88 12.21
N ASN A 105 21.85 27.96 13.05
CA ASN A 105 23.02 28.22 13.88
C ASN A 105 24.27 28.47 13.01
N SER A 106 24.46 27.71 11.93
CA SER A 106 25.59 27.91 11.03
C SER A 106 25.54 29.25 10.30
N THR A 107 24.35 29.70 9.88
CA THR A 107 24.17 31.00 9.24
C THR A 107 24.45 32.16 10.20
N LEU A 108 24.02 32.02 11.47
CA LEU A 108 24.26 33.02 12.51
C LEU A 108 25.77 33.16 12.80
N VAL A 109 26.48 32.04 12.95
CA VAL A 109 27.93 32.03 13.16
C VAL A 109 28.64 32.69 11.97
N ARG A 110 28.25 32.38 10.74
CA ARG A 110 28.82 33.00 9.54
C ARG A 110 28.60 34.52 9.50
N GLN A 111 27.40 34.99 9.84
CA GLN A 111 27.11 36.42 9.93
C GLN A 111 27.97 37.10 11.00
N ASN A 112 28.10 36.48 12.18
CA ASN A 112 28.94 37.02 13.25
C ASN A 112 30.40 37.17 12.83
N TRP A 113 30.98 36.13 12.20
CA TRP A 113 32.33 36.19 11.65
C TRP A 113 32.48 37.29 10.58
N GLN A 114 31.48 37.47 9.72
CA GLN A 114 31.49 38.55 8.72
C GLN A 114 31.50 39.93 9.36
N PHE A 115 30.73 40.14 10.45
CA PHE A 115 30.74 41.40 11.20
C PHE A 115 32.09 41.67 11.83
N GLU A 116 32.70 40.68 12.50
CA GLU A 116 34.04 40.80 13.09
C GLU A 116 35.10 41.19 12.04
N ILE A 117 35.06 40.54 10.87
CA ILE A 117 35.97 40.87 9.75
C ILE A 117 35.74 42.30 9.26
N HIS A 118 34.49 42.72 9.05
CA HIS A 118 34.19 44.08 8.63
C HIS A 118 34.67 45.12 9.65
N VAL A 119 34.49 44.89 10.94
CA VAL A 119 34.97 45.77 12.00
C VAL A 119 36.49 45.87 11.97
N TYR A 120 37.20 44.73 11.87
CA TYR A 120 38.66 44.72 11.77
C TYR A 120 39.17 45.49 10.54
N VAL A 121 38.57 45.28 9.36
CA VAL A 121 38.94 45.99 8.13
C VAL A 121 38.67 47.50 8.25
N ILE A 122 37.56 47.91 8.86
CA ILE A 122 37.27 49.33 9.08
C ILE A 122 38.30 49.95 10.05
N LEU A 123 38.60 49.28 11.17
CA LEU A 123 39.60 49.74 12.12
C LEU A 123 40.98 49.88 11.48
N THR A 124 41.42 48.91 10.68
CA THR A 124 42.71 49.00 9.99
C THR A 124 42.72 50.15 8.98
N LEU A 125 41.65 50.36 8.22
CA LEU A 125 41.55 51.50 7.31
C LEU A 125 41.59 52.85 8.04
N LEU A 126 40.83 53.00 9.13
CA LEU A 126 40.82 54.23 9.93
C LEU A 126 42.19 54.54 10.56
N LEU A 127 42.84 53.53 11.14
CA LEU A 127 44.18 53.68 11.73
C LEU A 127 45.22 54.06 10.68
N ASN A 128 45.16 53.46 9.49
CA ASN A 128 46.06 53.83 8.38
C ASN A 128 45.80 55.26 7.88
N SER A 129 44.54 55.73 7.87
CA SER A 129 44.24 57.12 7.51
C SER A 129 44.72 58.14 8.54
N LEU A 130 44.74 57.79 9.83
CA LEU A 130 45.26 58.63 10.92
C LEU A 130 46.80 58.74 10.92
N PHE A 131 47.51 57.77 10.36
CA PHE A 131 48.97 57.73 10.30
C PHE A 131 49.57 58.44 9.07
N ILE A 132 48.73 58.83 8.11
CA ILE A 132 49.12 59.46 6.83
C ILE A 132 49.01 61.01 6.89
N ILE A 133 48.58 61.58 8.03
CA ILE A 133 48.53 63.04 8.30
C ILE A 133 49.67 63.40 9.25
#